data_AF-A0AAP0SAS7-F1
#
_entry.id   AF-A0AAP0SAS7-F1
#
_cell.length_a   1.000
_cell.length_b   1.000
_cell.length_c   1.000
_cell.angle_alpha   90.00
_cell.angle_beta   90.00
_cell.angle_gamma   90.00
#
_symmetry.space_group_name_H-M   'P 1'
#
loop_
_entity.id
_entity.type
_entity.pdbx_description
1 polymer ?
#
loop_
_entity_poly.entity_id
_entity_poly.type
_entity_poly.pdbx_seq_one_letter_code
_entity_poly.pdbx_strand_id
1 'polypeptide(L)'
;MGSRPSSAPRPRANSSDPLSDTQFQNRQGAEAARRTSVGSSSSLRKASSTTNIVDDLTSIFGAVPSSGEFQDVEGESEDRRRARLERHQRTEERAAKALAEKNQRDLQAQRDQAERHRIGETIDAEIKRWSAGKEGNLRALLSTLQYVLWPECGWQPVSLTDLITAASVKKVYRKATLCIHPDKVQQKGANLQQKYIAEKVFDLLKEAWNKFNSEELF
;
A
#
# COMPACT_ATOMS: atom_id res chain seq x y z
N MET A 1 58.83 -38.37 -22.39
CA MET A 1 57.73 -37.92 -23.27
C MET A 1 56.46 -37.85 -22.44
N GLY A 2 55.83 -36.69 -22.32
CA GLY A 2 54.60 -36.50 -21.54
C GLY A 2 54.64 -35.20 -20.72
N SER A 3 54.39 -34.09 -21.40
CA SER A 3 54.54 -32.72 -20.93
C SER A 3 53.37 -32.24 -20.05
N ARG A 4 53.71 -31.34 -19.11
CA ARG A 4 52.90 -30.41 -18.27
C ARG A 4 51.74 -29.71 -19.03
N PRO A 5 50.71 -29.09 -18.36
CA PRO A 5 50.96 -28.08 -17.30
C PRO A 5 49.93 -27.86 -16.16
N SER A 6 50.49 -27.21 -15.14
CA SER A 6 49.87 -26.50 -14.01
C SER A 6 49.33 -25.13 -14.47
N SER A 7 48.24 -24.63 -13.88
CA SER A 7 47.80 -23.24 -14.03
C SER A 7 47.03 -22.76 -12.80
N ALA A 8 47.62 -21.78 -12.12
CA ALA A 8 46.99 -20.96 -11.08
C ALA A 8 46.10 -19.87 -11.72
N PRO A 9 45.07 -19.33 -11.03
CA PRO A 9 44.28 -18.23 -11.56
C PRO A 9 44.88 -16.87 -11.19
N ARG A 10 45.08 -16.01 -12.19
CA ARG A 10 45.29 -14.56 -12.03
C ARG A 10 43.98 -13.81 -12.29
N PRO A 11 43.75 -12.64 -11.64
CA PRO A 11 42.53 -11.87 -11.80
C PRO A 11 42.59 -11.01 -13.08
N ARG A 12 41.44 -10.76 -13.72
CA ARG A 12 41.34 -9.82 -14.83
C ARG A 12 40.10 -8.93 -14.72
N ALA A 13 40.32 -7.71 -15.21
CA ALA A 13 39.59 -6.47 -15.06
C ALA A 13 38.12 -6.42 -15.49
N ASN A 14 37.45 -5.44 -14.88
CA ASN A 14 36.12 -4.88 -15.13
C ASN A 14 35.76 -4.59 -16.60
N SER A 15 34.49 -4.81 -16.93
CA SER A 15 33.73 -3.99 -17.89
C SER A 15 32.23 -4.16 -17.65
N SER A 16 31.57 -3.11 -17.15
CA SER A 16 30.15 -2.77 -17.46
C SER A 16 29.72 -1.55 -16.63
N ASP A 17 29.52 -0.42 -17.29
CA ASP A 17 28.52 0.61 -16.93
C ASP A 17 27.17 0.18 -17.54
N PRO A 18 25.99 0.53 -16.99
CA PRO A 18 25.59 1.94 -16.89
C PRO A 18 24.76 2.35 -15.65
N LEU A 19 24.93 3.63 -15.26
CA LEU A 19 23.89 4.60 -14.87
C LEU A 19 22.81 4.13 -13.86
N SER A 20 22.98 4.53 -12.60
CA SER A 20 21.89 4.70 -11.63
C SER A 20 22.25 5.81 -10.65
N ASP A 21 21.64 6.97 -10.83
CA ASP A 21 21.76 8.13 -9.95
C ASP A 21 20.52 8.20 -9.05
N THR A 22 20.63 7.74 -7.80
CA THR A 22 19.80 8.22 -6.68
C THR A 22 20.32 7.66 -5.35
N GLN A 23 21.14 8.41 -4.60
CA GLN A 23 20.99 8.41 -3.14
C GLN A 23 21.55 9.65 -2.44
N PHE A 24 20.65 10.26 -1.67
CA PHE A 24 20.81 11.30 -0.69
C PHE A 24 22.02 11.11 0.25
N GLN A 25 22.81 12.17 0.43
CA GLN A 25 23.57 12.39 1.66
C GLN A 25 23.34 13.81 2.21
N ASN A 26 22.72 13.79 3.37
CA ASN A 26 22.58 14.88 4.32
C ASN A 26 23.95 15.23 4.93
N ARG A 27 24.32 16.51 4.98
CA ARG A 27 25.23 17.01 6.03
C ARG A 27 25.20 18.54 6.21
N GLN A 28 24.84 18.90 7.45
CA GLN A 28 25.42 19.95 8.30
C GLN A 28 25.19 21.42 7.93
N GLY A 29 24.64 22.14 8.91
CA GLY A 29 24.48 23.60 8.89
C GLY A 29 25.64 24.38 9.50
N ALA A 30 25.58 25.69 9.28
CA ALA A 30 26.18 26.81 10.02
C ALA A 30 25.61 28.08 9.37
N GLU A 31 24.81 28.87 10.08
CA GLU A 31 25.19 30.09 10.83
C GLU A 31 25.33 31.36 9.96
N ALA A 32 24.81 32.45 10.53
CA ALA A 32 24.55 33.78 10.03
C ALA A 32 25.76 34.56 9.47
N ALA A 33 25.52 35.48 8.54
CA ALA A 33 25.71 36.94 8.76
C ALA A 33 25.51 37.81 7.49
N ARG A 34 24.67 38.84 7.68
CA ARG A 34 24.81 40.26 7.26
C ARG A 34 24.84 40.70 5.77
N ARG A 35 23.81 41.53 5.46
CA ARG A 35 23.79 42.90 4.87
C ARG A 35 24.45 43.05 3.48
N THR A 36 23.77 43.58 2.45
CA THR A 36 23.48 45.01 2.28
C THR A 36 22.27 45.31 1.37
N SER A 37 21.80 46.55 1.52
CA SER A 37 20.67 47.26 0.93
C SER A 37 20.64 47.44 -0.59
N VAL A 38 19.43 47.49 -1.16
CA VAL A 38 18.89 48.66 -1.89
C VAL A 38 17.37 48.57 -1.93
N GLY A 39 16.69 49.58 -1.40
CA GLY A 39 15.24 49.76 -1.55
C GLY A 39 14.94 50.77 -2.65
N SER A 40 13.95 50.47 -3.49
CA SER A 40 13.12 51.45 -4.17
C SER A 40 11.80 50.82 -4.63
N SER A 41 10.77 51.13 -3.84
CA SER A 41 9.35 51.33 -4.16
C SER A 41 8.85 50.99 -5.58
N SER A 42 7.85 50.11 -5.67
CA SER A 42 6.63 50.46 -6.42
C SER A 42 5.40 49.77 -5.83
N SER A 43 4.37 50.58 -5.63
CA SER A 43 3.10 50.25 -4.99
C SER A 43 2.22 49.33 -5.83
N LEU A 44 1.62 48.36 -5.15
CA LEU A 44 0.20 48.00 -5.17
C LEU A 44 -0.55 48.22 -6.50
N ARG A 45 -0.84 47.12 -7.22
CA ARG A 45 -2.13 46.98 -7.90
C ARG A 45 -2.71 45.58 -7.74
N LYS A 46 -3.76 45.58 -6.92
CA LYS A 46 -4.78 44.55 -6.67
C LYS A 46 -5.72 44.43 -7.87
N ALA A 47 -6.02 43.19 -8.28
CA ALA A 47 -7.25 42.72 -8.93
C ALA A 47 -7.10 41.17 -9.00
N SER A 48 -7.76 40.33 -8.21
CA SER A 48 -9.20 39.98 -8.25
C SER A 48 -9.82 40.13 -9.64
N SER A 49 -9.87 39.01 -10.37
CA SER A 49 -10.97 38.67 -11.30
C SER A 49 -10.83 37.20 -11.71
N THR A 50 -11.53 36.31 -11.01
CA THR A 50 -11.66 34.87 -11.31
C THR A 50 -12.92 34.58 -12.12
N THR A 51 -13.31 35.47 -13.03
CA THR A 51 -14.60 35.37 -13.75
C THR A 51 -14.52 35.29 -15.27
N ASN A 52 -13.32 35.30 -15.88
CA ASN A 52 -13.20 35.42 -17.35
C ASN A 52 -12.61 34.19 -18.08
N ILE A 53 -12.33 33.08 -17.39
CA ILE A 53 -11.68 31.91 -18.05
C ILE A 53 -12.69 31.07 -18.85
N VAL A 54 -13.96 31.06 -18.45
CA VAL A 54 -15.01 30.23 -19.10
C VAL A 54 -15.55 30.87 -20.39
N ASP A 55 -15.62 32.19 -20.46
CA ASP A 55 -16.11 32.92 -21.65
C ASP A 55 -15.13 32.89 -22.83
N ASP A 56 -13.83 32.94 -22.54
CA ASP A 56 -12.77 33.04 -23.56
C ASP A 56 -12.58 31.71 -24.33
N LEU A 57 -12.81 30.57 -23.68
CA LEU A 57 -12.80 29.26 -24.36
C LEU A 57 -14.03 29.04 -25.24
N THR A 58 -15.13 29.74 -24.99
CA THR A 58 -16.40 29.63 -25.74
C THR A 58 -16.40 30.49 -27.01
N SER A 59 -15.52 31.50 -27.08
CA SER A 59 -15.39 32.38 -28.25
C SER A 59 -14.41 31.84 -29.31
N ILE A 60 -13.42 31.02 -28.90
CA ILE A 60 -12.47 30.35 -29.81
C ILE A 60 -13.01 29.01 -30.33
N PHE A 61 -13.74 28.27 -29.49
CA PHE A 61 -14.49 27.09 -29.90
C PHE A 61 -15.97 27.46 -29.86
N GLY A 62 -16.52 27.91 -30.98
CA GLY A 62 -17.89 28.43 -31.07
C GLY A 62 -18.89 27.63 -30.24
N ALA A 63 -19.78 28.35 -29.53
CA ALA A 63 -20.83 27.87 -28.62
C ALA A 63 -21.05 26.36 -28.67
N VAL A 64 -20.55 25.65 -27.66
CA VAL A 64 -20.88 24.24 -27.43
C VAL A 64 -22.40 24.16 -27.26
N PRO A 65 -23.16 23.55 -28.18
CA PRO A 65 -24.56 23.29 -27.91
C PRO A 65 -24.63 22.40 -26.68
N SER A 66 -25.45 22.80 -25.71
CA SER A 66 -25.61 22.21 -24.38
C SER A 66 -26.09 20.76 -24.37
N SER A 67 -26.27 20.13 -25.52
CA SER A 67 -26.69 18.75 -25.66
C SER A 67 -25.63 18.07 -26.50
N GLY A 68 -25.08 16.96 -26.03
CA GLY A 68 -24.18 16.09 -26.82
C GLY A 68 -24.89 15.41 -27.99
N GLU A 69 -25.78 16.12 -28.69
CA GLU A 69 -26.56 15.66 -29.83
C GLU A 69 -26.04 16.29 -31.11
N PHE A 70 -25.91 15.46 -32.15
CA PHE A 70 -25.47 15.87 -33.48
C PHE A 70 -26.45 16.89 -34.09
N GLN A 71 -25.97 18.09 -34.37
CA GLN A 71 -26.77 19.18 -34.96
C GLN A 71 -26.77 19.13 -36.49
N ASP A 72 -27.95 19.02 -37.09
CA ASP A 72 -28.14 19.16 -38.54
C ASP A 72 -28.02 20.62 -38.97
N VAL A 73 -27.22 20.87 -40.02
CA VAL A 73 -27.03 22.20 -40.62
C VAL A 73 -27.69 22.21 -42.00
N GLU A 74 -28.60 23.16 -42.21
CA GLU A 74 -29.37 23.32 -43.44
C GLU A 74 -28.51 23.96 -44.55
N GLY A 75 -28.45 23.35 -45.73
CA GLY A 75 -27.58 23.76 -46.86
C GLY A 75 -26.19 23.11 -46.91
N GLU A 76 -25.90 22.14 -46.06
CA GLU A 76 -24.62 21.40 -46.03
C GLU A 76 -24.57 20.25 -47.07
N SER A 77 -23.45 20.09 -47.80
CA SER A 77 -23.21 18.94 -48.68
C SER A 77 -23.14 17.62 -47.89
N GLU A 78 -23.69 16.54 -48.42
CA GLU A 78 -23.79 15.24 -47.72
C GLU A 78 -22.43 14.73 -47.19
N ASP A 79 -21.35 14.94 -47.92
CA ASP A 79 -20.01 14.51 -47.51
C ASP A 79 -19.52 15.23 -46.24
N ARG A 80 -19.86 16.51 -46.09
CA ARG A 80 -19.51 17.29 -44.89
C ARG A 80 -20.34 16.88 -43.69
N ARG A 81 -21.64 16.62 -43.89
CA ARG A 81 -22.54 16.09 -42.85
C ARG A 81 -22.05 14.74 -42.33
N ARG A 82 -21.66 13.83 -43.24
CA ARG A 82 -21.11 12.51 -42.88
C ARG A 82 -19.80 12.62 -42.08
N ALA A 83 -18.87 13.49 -42.51
CA ALA A 83 -17.61 13.70 -41.81
C ALA A 83 -17.78 14.30 -40.39
N ARG A 84 -18.75 15.22 -40.22
CA ARG A 84 -19.08 15.77 -38.89
C ARG A 84 -19.67 14.71 -37.97
N LEU A 85 -20.60 13.89 -38.49
CA LEU A 85 -21.23 12.82 -37.73
C LEU A 85 -20.21 11.77 -37.30
N GLU A 86 -19.29 11.38 -38.18
CA GLU A 86 -18.22 10.43 -37.86
C GLU A 86 -17.31 10.95 -36.74
N ARG A 87 -16.96 12.25 -36.75
CA ARG A 87 -16.17 12.87 -35.68
C ARG A 87 -16.93 12.89 -34.35
N HIS A 88 -18.23 13.18 -34.39
CA HIS A 88 -19.10 13.17 -33.22
C HIS A 88 -19.16 11.77 -32.61
N GLN A 89 -19.52 10.77 -33.43
CA GLN A 89 -19.58 9.36 -33.01
C GLN A 89 -18.25 8.87 -32.45
N ARG A 90 -17.12 9.22 -33.08
CA ARG A 90 -15.79 8.85 -32.58
C ARG A 90 -15.49 9.48 -31.22
N THR A 91 -16.01 10.68 -30.95
CA THR A 91 -15.83 11.37 -29.67
C THR A 91 -16.70 10.74 -28.59
N GLU A 92 -17.97 10.45 -28.92
CA GLU A 92 -18.89 9.74 -28.04
C GLU A 92 -18.40 8.32 -27.72
N GLU A 93 -17.93 7.58 -28.71
CA GLU A 93 -17.40 6.23 -28.54
C GLU A 93 -16.16 6.24 -27.63
N ARG A 94 -15.25 7.20 -27.82
CA ARG A 94 -14.09 7.37 -26.94
C ARG A 94 -14.52 7.70 -25.51
N ALA A 95 -15.49 8.59 -25.34
CA ALA A 95 -16.00 8.98 -24.03
C ALA A 95 -16.70 7.79 -23.34
N ALA A 96 -17.57 7.08 -24.06
CA ALA A 96 -18.27 5.89 -23.58
C ALA A 96 -17.29 4.77 -23.22
N LYS A 97 -16.27 4.52 -24.05
CA LYS A 97 -15.23 3.53 -23.78
C LYS A 97 -14.41 3.88 -22.54
N ALA A 98 -14.00 5.15 -22.40
CA ALA A 98 -13.25 5.60 -21.23
C ALA A 98 -14.09 5.47 -19.94
N LEU A 99 -15.38 5.78 -20.00
CA LEU A 99 -16.29 5.61 -18.88
C LEU A 99 -16.51 4.14 -18.51
N ALA A 100 -16.71 3.28 -19.51
CA ALA A 100 -16.84 1.84 -19.30
C ALA A 100 -15.58 1.23 -18.68
N GLU A 101 -14.39 1.60 -19.15
CA GLU A 101 -13.12 1.13 -18.60
C GLU A 101 -12.92 1.58 -17.15
N LYS A 102 -13.23 2.84 -16.83
CA LYS A 102 -13.18 3.34 -15.46
C LYS A 102 -14.14 2.58 -14.55
N ASN A 103 -15.40 2.45 -14.95
CA ASN A 103 -16.39 1.71 -14.16
C ASN A 103 -15.98 0.25 -13.97
N GLN A 104 -15.38 -0.38 -14.98
CA GLN A 104 -14.87 -1.74 -14.88
C GLN A 104 -13.73 -1.86 -13.86
N ARG A 105 -12.77 -0.92 -13.87
CA ARG A 105 -11.68 -0.86 -12.89
C ARG A 105 -12.20 -0.65 -11.47
N ASP A 106 -13.14 0.28 -11.30
CA ASP A 106 -13.73 0.58 -10.00
C ASP A 106 -14.53 -0.61 -9.45
N LEU A 107 -15.31 -1.30 -10.31
CA LEU A 107 -16.04 -2.51 -9.93
C LEU A 107 -15.10 -3.66 -9.54
N GLN A 108 -13.98 -3.83 -10.27
CA GLN A 108 -12.99 -4.85 -9.92
C GLN A 108 -12.34 -4.54 -8.58
N ALA A 109 -11.93 -3.29 -8.34
CA ALA A 109 -11.37 -2.87 -7.06
C ALA A 109 -12.34 -3.09 -5.89
N GLN A 110 -13.64 -2.79 -6.09
CA GLN A 110 -14.67 -3.06 -5.10
C GLN A 110 -14.85 -4.55 -4.82
N ARG A 111 -14.83 -5.41 -5.87
CA ARG A 111 -14.91 -6.87 -5.70
C ARG A 111 -13.73 -7.42 -4.91
N ASP A 112 -12.52 -7.00 -5.26
CA ASP A 112 -11.30 -7.42 -4.58
C ASP A 112 -11.30 -6.95 -3.11
N GLN A 113 -11.81 -5.74 -2.85
CA GLN A 113 -11.95 -5.21 -1.50
C GLN A 113 -13.03 -5.96 -0.69
N ALA A 114 -14.18 -6.25 -1.30
CA ALA A 114 -15.26 -6.98 -0.65
C ALA A 114 -14.84 -8.40 -0.28
N GLU A 115 -14.09 -9.10 -1.14
CA GLU A 115 -13.57 -10.43 -0.84
C GLU A 115 -12.56 -10.39 0.31
N ARG A 116 -11.65 -9.42 0.30
CA ARG A 116 -10.71 -9.20 1.43
C ARG A 116 -11.44 -8.92 2.74
N HIS A 117 -12.49 -8.11 2.69
CA HIS A 117 -13.30 -7.77 3.86
C HIS A 117 -14.03 -9.01 4.41
N ARG A 118 -14.71 -9.77 3.55
CA ARG A 118 -15.43 -10.99 3.93
C ARG A 118 -14.50 -12.03 4.56
N ILE A 119 -13.32 -12.20 3.99
CA ILE A 119 -12.29 -13.08 4.55
C ILE A 119 -11.82 -12.56 5.92
N GLY A 120 -11.57 -11.25 6.03
CA GLY A 120 -11.19 -10.59 7.28
C GLY A 120 -12.22 -10.80 8.39
N GLU A 121 -13.51 -10.59 8.10
CA GLU A 121 -14.61 -10.79 9.05
C GLU A 121 -14.69 -12.21 9.58
N THR A 122 -14.47 -13.20 8.71
CA THR A 122 -14.49 -14.62 9.11
C THR A 122 -13.34 -14.93 10.07
N ILE A 123 -12.13 -14.44 9.75
CA ILE A 123 -10.95 -14.60 10.60
C ILE A 123 -11.13 -13.86 11.92
N ASP A 124 -11.63 -12.63 11.90
CA ASP A 124 -11.90 -11.85 13.11
C ASP A 124 -12.90 -12.54 14.02
N ALA A 125 -13.96 -13.11 13.45
CA ALA A 125 -14.94 -13.88 14.22
C ALA A 125 -14.32 -15.14 14.86
N GLU A 126 -13.43 -15.83 14.14
CA GLU A 126 -12.70 -17.01 14.66
C GLU A 126 -11.73 -16.63 15.78
N ILE A 127 -10.92 -15.59 15.57
CA ILE A 127 -9.96 -15.10 16.56
C ILE A 127 -10.68 -14.58 17.80
N LYS A 128 -11.78 -13.83 17.64
CA LYS A 128 -12.59 -13.33 18.75
C LYS A 128 -13.24 -14.48 19.53
N ARG A 129 -13.75 -15.49 18.83
CA ARG A 129 -14.30 -16.70 19.48
C ARG A 129 -13.22 -17.45 20.25
N TRP A 130 -12.02 -17.54 19.69
CA TRP A 130 -10.90 -18.16 20.35
C TRP A 130 -10.46 -17.37 21.58
N SER A 131 -10.29 -16.05 21.48
CA SER A 131 -9.80 -15.20 22.57
C SER A 131 -10.83 -15.03 23.69
N ALA A 132 -12.13 -15.14 23.38
CA ALA A 132 -13.23 -14.96 24.32
C ALA A 132 -13.00 -15.72 25.64
N GLY A 133 -13.06 -14.99 26.76
CA GLY A 133 -12.88 -15.54 28.12
C GLY A 133 -11.43 -15.82 28.54
N LYS A 134 -10.45 -15.67 27.64
CA LYS A 134 -9.01 -15.77 27.94
C LYS A 134 -8.20 -14.54 27.53
N GLU A 135 -8.89 -13.45 27.20
CA GLU A 135 -8.29 -12.17 26.85
C GLU A 135 -7.49 -11.61 28.04
N GLY A 136 -6.24 -11.22 27.79
CA GLY A 136 -5.33 -10.78 28.84
C GLY A 136 -4.68 -11.91 29.66
N ASN A 137 -5.18 -13.16 29.60
CA ASN A 137 -4.53 -14.29 30.25
C ASN A 137 -3.47 -14.91 29.32
N LEU A 138 -2.22 -14.49 29.50
CA LEU A 138 -1.12 -14.93 28.64
C LEU A 138 -0.93 -16.45 28.64
N ARG A 139 -1.06 -17.12 29.79
CA ARG A 139 -0.87 -18.57 29.90
C ARG A 139 -1.93 -19.33 29.09
N ALA A 140 -3.19 -18.90 29.18
CA ALA A 140 -4.30 -19.51 28.45
C ALA A 140 -4.23 -19.26 26.93
N LEU A 141 -3.78 -18.07 26.52
CA LEU A 141 -3.58 -17.77 25.10
C LEU A 141 -2.44 -18.61 24.51
N LEU A 142 -1.30 -18.69 25.18
CA LEU A 142 -0.15 -19.47 24.71
C LEU A 142 -0.46 -20.97 24.62
N SER A 143 -1.22 -21.54 25.57
CA SER A 143 -1.52 -22.98 25.57
C SER A 143 -2.53 -23.42 24.49
N THR A 144 -3.22 -22.45 23.88
CA THR A 144 -4.27 -22.71 22.88
C THR A 144 -3.99 -22.05 21.52
N LEU A 145 -2.77 -21.55 21.31
CA LEU A 145 -2.38 -20.83 20.10
C LEU A 145 -2.43 -21.73 18.84
N GLN A 146 -2.27 -23.05 19.00
CA GLN A 146 -2.34 -24.05 17.93
C GLN A 146 -3.70 -24.13 17.23
N TYR A 147 -4.78 -23.60 17.83
CA TYR A 147 -6.11 -23.64 17.23
C TYR A 147 -6.38 -22.49 16.26
N VAL A 148 -5.56 -21.43 16.29
CA VAL A 148 -5.71 -20.25 15.42
C VAL A 148 -4.56 -20.09 14.43
N LEU A 149 -3.42 -20.73 14.69
CA LEU A 149 -2.27 -20.67 13.81
C LEU A 149 -2.31 -21.74 12.72
N TRP A 150 -1.70 -21.43 11.58
CA TRP A 150 -1.56 -22.34 10.45
C TRP A 150 -0.35 -23.28 10.64
N PRO A 151 -0.38 -24.50 10.07
CA PRO A 151 0.66 -25.52 10.29
C PRO A 151 2.09 -25.05 9.96
N GLU A 152 2.26 -24.22 8.93
CA GLU A 152 3.56 -23.79 8.41
C GLU A 152 4.21 -22.67 9.25
N CYS A 153 3.52 -22.13 10.25
CA CYS A 153 4.08 -21.08 11.11
C CYS A 153 5.23 -21.58 11.99
N GLY A 154 5.32 -22.89 12.22
CA GLY A 154 6.33 -23.53 13.06
C GLY A 154 6.02 -23.47 14.56
N TRP A 155 4.76 -23.20 14.93
CA TRP A 155 4.30 -23.26 16.31
C TRP A 155 4.27 -24.70 16.81
N GLN A 156 4.58 -24.89 18.09
CA GLN A 156 4.48 -26.17 18.77
C GLN A 156 3.50 -26.04 19.93
N PRO A 157 2.51 -26.94 20.08
CA PRO A 157 1.57 -26.90 21.19
C PRO A 157 2.30 -26.93 22.53
N VAL A 158 1.89 -26.07 23.46
CA VAL A 158 2.46 -25.98 24.80
C VAL A 158 1.38 -26.24 25.82
N SER A 159 1.65 -27.13 26.78
CA SER A 159 0.69 -27.46 27.83
C SER A 159 0.67 -26.37 28.92
N LEU A 160 -0.44 -26.24 29.65
CA LEU A 160 -0.48 -25.34 30.82
C LEU A 160 0.52 -25.75 31.92
N THR A 161 0.83 -27.05 32.02
CA THR A 161 1.86 -27.57 32.93
C THR A 161 3.26 -27.04 32.60
N ASP A 162 3.56 -26.73 31.34
CA ASP A 162 4.83 -26.11 30.95
C ASP A 162 4.87 -24.60 31.21
N LEU A 163 3.72 -23.98 31.53
CA LEU A 163 3.52 -22.54 31.71
C LEU A 163 3.32 -22.14 33.18
N ILE A 164 3.72 -23.01 34.12
CA ILE A 164 3.61 -22.75 35.57
C ILE A 164 4.50 -21.57 35.98
N THR A 165 5.79 -21.64 35.63
CA THR A 165 6.77 -20.63 36.07
C THR A 165 6.77 -19.38 35.18
N ALA A 166 6.99 -18.21 35.76
CA ALA A 166 7.12 -16.98 34.97
C ALA A 166 8.22 -17.09 33.89
N ALA A 167 9.36 -17.70 34.22
CA ALA A 167 10.46 -17.89 33.28
C ALA A 167 10.05 -18.73 32.05
N SER A 168 9.26 -19.79 32.23
CA SER A 168 8.78 -20.61 31.12
C SER A 168 7.75 -19.86 30.26
N VAL A 169 6.84 -19.10 30.86
CA VAL A 169 5.92 -18.21 30.14
C VAL A 169 6.69 -17.20 29.28
N LYS A 170 7.69 -16.52 29.83
CA LYS A 170 8.55 -15.56 29.09
C LYS A 170 9.27 -16.23 27.92
N LYS A 171 9.75 -17.47 28.09
CA LYS A 171 10.41 -18.23 27.02
C LYS A 171 9.45 -18.61 25.90
N VAL A 172 8.24 -19.07 26.25
CA VAL A 172 7.23 -19.49 25.28
C VAL A 172 6.64 -18.29 24.53
N TYR A 173 6.37 -17.18 25.24
CA TYR A 173 5.94 -15.93 24.61
C TYR A 173 6.93 -15.45 23.55
N ARG A 174 8.24 -15.45 23.84
CA ARG A 174 9.27 -15.09 22.86
C ARG A 174 9.28 -16.02 21.64
N LYS A 175 8.99 -17.31 21.82
CA LYS A 175 8.84 -18.23 20.69
C LYS A 175 7.60 -17.90 19.86
N ALA A 176 6.48 -17.61 20.52
CA ALA A 176 5.23 -17.25 19.86
C ALA A 176 5.40 -16.01 19.00
N THR A 177 6.00 -14.95 19.55
CA THR A 177 6.23 -13.71 18.81
C THR A 177 7.11 -13.92 17.59
N LEU A 178 8.11 -14.81 17.63
CA LEU A 178 8.92 -15.13 16.44
C LEU A 178 8.15 -15.87 15.35
N CYS A 179 7.21 -16.75 15.73
CA CYS A 179 6.37 -17.49 14.79
C CYS A 179 5.37 -16.57 14.06
N ILE A 180 4.79 -15.62 14.78
CA ILE A 180 3.71 -14.75 14.28
C ILE A 180 4.16 -13.32 13.93
N HIS A 181 5.47 -13.03 14.01
CA HIS A 181 5.97 -11.69 13.71
C HIS A 181 5.66 -11.32 12.26
N PRO A 182 5.09 -10.14 11.95
CA PRO A 182 4.69 -9.77 10.59
C PRO A 182 5.84 -9.85 9.58
N ASP A 183 7.06 -9.44 9.95
CA ASP A 183 8.26 -9.57 9.10
C ASP A 183 8.61 -11.04 8.78
N LYS A 184 8.53 -11.95 9.77
CA LYS A 184 8.86 -13.36 9.58
C LYS A 184 7.79 -14.08 8.77
N VAL A 185 6.52 -13.74 9.01
CA VAL A 185 5.37 -14.23 8.25
C VAL A 185 5.47 -13.76 6.79
N GLN A 186 5.86 -12.50 6.55
CA GLN A 186 6.12 -11.98 5.22
C GLN A 186 7.28 -12.70 4.51
N GLN A 187 8.40 -12.95 5.22
CA GLN A 187 9.56 -13.67 4.67
C GLN A 187 9.24 -15.11 4.25
N LYS A 188 8.33 -15.78 4.98
CA LYS A 188 7.89 -17.15 4.68
C LYS A 188 6.89 -17.24 3.51
N GLY A 189 6.58 -16.13 2.84
CA GLY A 189 5.63 -16.11 1.72
C GLY A 189 4.17 -16.27 2.16
N ALA A 190 3.82 -15.78 3.35
CA ALA A 190 2.49 -15.97 3.91
C ALA A 190 1.37 -15.32 3.09
N ASN A 191 0.21 -15.97 3.07
CA ASN A 191 -1.01 -15.47 2.46
C ASN A 191 -1.53 -14.23 3.23
N LEU A 192 -2.34 -13.38 2.59
CA LEU A 192 -3.03 -12.25 3.21
C LEU A 192 -3.77 -12.66 4.49
N GLN A 193 -4.45 -13.81 4.46
CA GLN A 193 -5.14 -14.39 5.62
C GLN A 193 -4.19 -14.63 6.79
N GLN A 194 -3.04 -15.27 6.53
CA GLN A 194 -2.05 -15.59 7.54
C GLN A 194 -1.45 -14.33 8.14
N LYS A 195 -1.17 -13.29 7.32
CA LYS A 195 -0.71 -11.99 7.82
C LYS A 195 -1.73 -11.37 8.77
N TYR A 196 -3.00 -11.39 8.38
CA TYR A 196 -4.09 -10.86 9.19
C TYR A 196 -4.23 -11.61 10.52
N ILE A 197 -4.20 -12.95 10.50
CA ILE A 197 -4.19 -13.77 11.71
C ILE A 197 -2.99 -13.41 12.60
N ALA A 198 -1.79 -13.33 12.02
CA ALA A 198 -0.58 -13.03 12.76
C ALA A 198 -0.68 -11.68 13.46
N GLU A 199 -1.15 -10.64 12.76
CA GLU A 199 -1.32 -9.29 13.29
C GLU A 199 -2.28 -9.27 14.49
N LYS A 200 -3.49 -9.83 14.31
CA LYS A 200 -4.51 -9.85 15.36
C LYS A 200 -4.08 -10.67 16.59
N VAL A 201 -3.50 -11.85 16.37
CA VAL A 201 -3.02 -12.71 17.45
C VAL A 201 -1.81 -12.07 18.15
N PHE A 202 -0.93 -11.40 17.41
CA PHE A 202 0.22 -10.69 17.98
C PHE A 202 -0.21 -9.57 18.93
N ASP A 203 -1.22 -8.78 18.56
CA ASP A 203 -1.74 -7.72 19.41
C ASP A 203 -2.36 -8.28 20.70
N LEU A 204 -3.15 -9.36 20.61
CA LEU A 204 -3.72 -10.03 21.78
C LEU A 204 -2.64 -10.57 22.73
N LEU A 205 -1.60 -11.21 22.19
CA LEU A 205 -0.49 -11.71 22.98
C LEU A 205 0.32 -10.58 23.61
N LYS A 206 0.50 -9.46 22.90
CA LYS A 206 1.20 -8.28 23.41
C LYS A 206 0.44 -7.62 24.57
N GLU A 207 -0.88 -7.51 24.47
CA GLU A 207 -1.72 -7.01 25.55
C GLU A 207 -1.63 -7.91 26.79
N ALA A 208 -1.79 -9.23 26.59
CA ALA A 208 -1.67 -10.20 27.68
C ALA A 208 -0.27 -10.24 28.31
N TRP A 209 0.78 -10.04 27.51
CA TRP A 209 2.15 -9.91 28.00
C TRP A 209 2.35 -8.68 28.88
N ASN A 210 1.76 -7.54 28.50
CA ASN A 210 1.83 -6.33 29.31
C ASN A 210 1.14 -6.55 30.66
N LYS A 211 -0.06 -7.16 30.68
CA LYS A 211 -0.77 -7.53 31.91
C LYS A 211 0.02 -8.50 32.76
N PHE A 212 0.54 -9.58 32.16
CA PHE A 212 1.38 -10.56 32.85
C PHE A 212 2.62 -9.94 33.50
N ASN A 213 3.30 -9.02 32.80
CA ASN A 213 4.43 -8.31 33.40
C ASN A 213 4.00 -7.37 34.51
N SER A 214 2.84 -6.73 34.42
CA SER A 214 2.32 -5.89 35.50
C SER A 214 1.90 -6.69 36.73
N GLU A 215 1.45 -7.94 36.57
CA GLU A 215 1.01 -8.79 37.69
C GLU A 215 2.15 -9.55 38.37
N GLU A 216 3.21 -9.92 37.63
CA GLU A 216 4.32 -10.75 38.16
C GLU A 216 5.63 -9.98 38.42
N LEU A 217 5.65 -8.65 38.24
CA LEU A 217 6.74 -7.79 38.71
C LEU A 217 6.44 -7.06 40.04
N PHE A 218 5.27 -7.30 40.65
CA PHE A 218 4.92 -6.79 41.98
C PHE A 218 4.77 -7.93 42.98
#